data_AF-A0A7C1SSQ0-F1
#
_entry.id   AF-A0A7C1SSQ0-F1
#
_cell.length_a   1.000
_cell.length_b   1.000
_cell.length_c   1.000
_cell.angle_alpha   90.00
_cell.angle_beta   90.00
_cell.angle_gamma   90.00
#
_symmetry.space_group_name_H-M   'P 1'
#
loop_
_entity.id
_entity.type
_entity.pdbx_description
1 polymer ?
#
loop_
_entity_poly.entity_id
_entity_poly.type
_entity_poly.pdbx_seq_one_letter_code
_entity_poly.pdbx_strand_id
1 'polypeptide(L)'
;MEKHNPKSSDFLTNLGKHHSKDHRFAESFRYLRTNIEFSFFDKEFQSLLITSTDQDEGKTTTALNLAYMLAQAGKTILVVDGDLRKPMLTQLVTQNDSMGLSGLLSEVLNTDAQSGSLSECGLSDLFWLISFQKKTGILHLSQGDEKVDISFLHGKFVDINWLTRPEEKKLLSILVDNKAINKEQAEQSLNRQKDTGQQLGYILINMGFIDSDVLEGYIKLHTIEGLRIGLELKSGSFSFEKLHVSHFEKSSYNPFDVSQVYKEVIIGMEELPFFQKNIYAAIEESSVENLFFLPSGPLPPKPAELLGSTRMSFLISFLKNRFDILVIDSSPVLPTSDPLLLAPQMEGVILVVKSGHLNRVIVQRAVEQLQTTKANLIGVVLNRVDLQRERYYQYYSKYYGKN
;
A
#
# COMPACT_ATOMS: atom_id res chain seq x y z
N MET A 1 -9.14 17.92 35.04
CA MET A 1 -10.39 18.42 34.45
C MET A 1 -10.12 18.69 32.98
N GLU A 2 -10.30 17.65 32.17
CA GLU A 2 -10.14 17.71 30.72
C GLU A 2 -11.25 18.56 30.12
N LYS A 3 -10.86 19.56 29.33
CA LYS A 3 -11.80 20.31 28.50
C LYS A 3 -12.16 19.43 27.32
N HIS A 4 -13.29 18.73 27.39
CA HIS A 4 -13.98 18.25 26.20
C HIS A 4 -14.13 19.42 25.22
N ASN A 5 -13.64 19.25 23.98
CA ASN A 5 -13.77 20.25 22.93
C ASN A 5 -15.02 19.90 22.10
N PRO A 6 -16.17 20.58 22.29
CA PRO A 6 -17.46 20.19 21.71
C PRO A 6 -17.59 20.46 20.19
N LYS A 7 -16.47 20.60 19.45
CA LYS A 7 -16.49 21.06 18.04
C LYS A 7 -16.37 19.95 16.99
N SER A 8 -15.85 18.75 17.31
CA SER A 8 -15.58 17.71 16.30
C SER A 8 -16.83 16.91 15.90
N SER A 9 -17.68 16.48 16.87
CA SER A 9 -18.91 15.73 16.55
C SER A 9 -19.93 16.54 15.75
N ASP A 10 -19.94 17.86 15.92
CA ASP A 10 -20.85 18.75 15.21
C ASP A 10 -20.50 18.87 13.73
N PHE A 11 -19.24 18.81 13.32
CA PHE A 11 -18.87 19.05 11.92
C PHE A 11 -19.37 17.94 10.98
N LEU A 12 -19.13 16.68 11.32
CA LEU A 12 -19.59 15.53 10.53
C LEU A 12 -21.13 15.42 10.53
N THR A 13 -21.75 15.62 11.69
CA THR A 13 -23.22 15.64 11.81
C THR A 13 -23.85 16.79 11.03
N ASN A 14 -23.11 17.90 10.85
CA ASN A 14 -23.55 19.05 10.08
C ASN A 14 -23.13 19.01 8.61
N LEU A 15 -22.30 18.06 8.16
CA LEU A 15 -21.85 18.02 6.75
C LEU A 15 -23.05 17.92 5.80
N GLY A 16 -23.96 16.97 6.04
CA GLY A 16 -25.23 16.89 5.31
C GLY A 16 -26.20 18.06 5.55
N LYS A 17 -26.16 18.67 6.75
CA LYS A 17 -26.97 19.86 7.07
C LYS A 17 -26.48 21.12 6.33
N HIS A 18 -25.17 21.25 6.09
CA HIS A 18 -24.61 22.34 5.28
C HIS A 18 -25.01 22.20 3.82
N HIS A 19 -24.96 20.99 3.27
CA HIS A 19 -25.43 20.71 1.91
C HIS A 19 -26.94 20.96 1.72
N SER A 20 -27.76 20.74 2.74
CA SER A 20 -29.20 21.04 2.68
C SER A 20 -29.57 22.50 2.91
N LYS A 21 -28.74 23.26 3.65
CA LYS A 21 -28.98 24.70 3.92
C LYS A 21 -28.43 25.62 2.82
N ASP A 22 -27.32 25.27 2.19
CA ASP A 22 -26.73 26.05 1.09
C ASP A 22 -26.71 25.23 -0.22
N HIS A 23 -27.78 25.39 -0.99
CA HIS A 23 -27.92 24.74 -2.28
C HIS A 23 -26.77 25.06 -3.24
N ARG A 24 -26.19 26.27 -3.21
CA ARG A 24 -25.14 26.65 -4.16
C ARG A 24 -23.80 26.01 -3.80
N PHE A 25 -23.47 25.99 -2.51
CA PHE A 25 -22.32 25.26 -2.02
C PHE A 25 -22.43 23.77 -2.39
N ALA A 26 -23.58 23.16 -2.17
CA ALA A 26 -23.81 21.77 -2.55
C ALA A 26 -23.71 21.51 -4.06
N GLU A 27 -24.32 22.36 -4.89
CA GLU A 27 -24.20 22.26 -6.35
C GLU A 27 -22.73 22.38 -6.82
N SER A 28 -21.90 23.20 -6.18
CA SER A 28 -20.49 23.34 -6.56
C SER A 28 -19.71 22.03 -6.39
N PHE A 29 -20.00 21.24 -5.34
CA PHE A 29 -19.38 19.94 -5.12
C PHE A 29 -19.99 18.84 -6.01
N ARG A 30 -21.27 18.93 -6.39
CA ARG A 30 -21.85 18.05 -7.42
C ARG A 30 -21.19 18.27 -8.78
N TYR A 31 -20.94 19.53 -9.14
CA TYR A 31 -20.21 19.87 -10.36
C TYR A 31 -18.76 19.39 -10.30
N LEU A 32 -18.08 19.57 -9.16
CA LEU A 32 -16.73 19.05 -8.95
C LEU A 32 -16.68 17.52 -9.14
N ARG A 33 -17.59 16.77 -8.51
CA ARG A 33 -17.68 15.31 -8.67
C ARG A 33 -17.84 14.92 -10.14
N THR A 34 -18.78 15.56 -10.83
CA THR A 34 -19.08 15.30 -12.25
C THR A 34 -17.85 15.53 -13.13
N ASN A 35 -17.10 16.62 -12.90
CA ASN A 35 -15.88 16.91 -13.67
C ASN A 35 -14.77 15.89 -13.41
N ILE A 36 -14.62 15.43 -12.17
CA ILE A 36 -13.65 14.39 -11.83
C ILE A 36 -14.02 13.08 -12.54
N GLU A 37 -15.28 12.66 -12.48
CA GLU A 37 -15.77 11.48 -13.21
C GLU A 37 -15.48 11.59 -14.71
N PHE A 38 -15.69 12.77 -15.31
CA PHE A 38 -15.33 13.03 -16.72
C PHE A 38 -13.82 12.96 -16.99
N SER A 39 -12.96 13.39 -16.06
CA SER A 39 -11.49 13.25 -16.20
C SER A 39 -11.04 11.79 -16.25
N PHE A 40 -11.88 10.85 -15.81
CA PHE A 40 -11.61 9.41 -15.79
C PHE A 40 -12.59 8.62 -16.67
N PHE A 41 -13.14 9.19 -17.75
CA PHE A 41 -14.19 8.54 -18.53
C PHE A 41 -13.87 7.10 -19.00
N ASP A 42 -12.59 6.78 -19.26
CA ASP A 42 -12.17 5.47 -19.75
C ASP A 42 -11.98 4.41 -18.63
N LYS A 43 -11.96 4.79 -17.35
CA LYS A 43 -11.78 3.87 -16.21
C LYS A 43 -12.31 4.43 -14.89
N GLU A 44 -12.83 3.60 -14.00
CA GLU A 44 -13.11 4.08 -12.64
C GLU A 44 -11.81 4.43 -11.91
N PHE A 45 -11.80 5.57 -11.23
CA PHE A 45 -10.69 5.98 -10.36
C PHE A 45 -10.92 5.46 -8.93
N GLN A 46 -9.84 5.09 -8.26
CA GLN A 46 -9.81 4.57 -6.90
C GLN A 46 -8.98 5.43 -5.95
N SER A 47 -8.30 6.49 -6.42
CA SER A 47 -7.55 7.37 -5.52
C SER A 47 -7.41 8.80 -6.00
N LEU A 48 -7.64 9.74 -5.09
CA LEU A 48 -7.44 11.17 -5.28
C LEU A 48 -6.55 11.75 -4.18
N LEU A 49 -5.60 12.60 -4.58
CA LEU A 49 -4.86 13.47 -3.68
C LEU A 49 -5.48 14.86 -3.70
N ILE A 50 -5.81 15.40 -2.53
CA ILE A 50 -6.21 16.79 -2.35
C ILE A 50 -5.05 17.54 -1.70
N THR A 51 -4.52 18.53 -2.39
CA THR A 51 -3.46 19.40 -1.88
C THR A 51 -3.78 20.85 -2.21
N SER A 52 -2.96 21.78 -1.76
CA SER A 52 -3.11 23.21 -2.03
C SER A 52 -1.78 23.85 -2.35
N THR A 53 -1.80 25.08 -2.84
CA THR A 53 -0.55 25.83 -3.10
C THR A 53 0.10 26.26 -1.78
N ASP A 54 -0.70 26.75 -0.84
CA ASP A 54 -0.28 27.19 0.49
C ASP A 54 -1.29 26.80 1.59
N GLN A 55 -1.01 27.17 2.83
CA GLN A 55 -1.86 26.92 4.00
C GLN A 55 -3.18 27.71 3.94
N ASP A 56 -4.21 27.23 4.63
CA ASP A 56 -5.54 27.88 4.72
C ASP A 56 -6.29 28.10 3.38
N GLU A 57 -6.05 27.25 2.38
CA GLU A 57 -6.80 27.32 1.11
C GLU A 57 -8.06 26.44 1.08
N GLY A 58 -8.29 25.67 2.15
CA GLY A 58 -9.48 24.82 2.31
C GLY A 58 -9.39 23.46 1.64
N LYS A 59 -8.18 22.90 1.53
CA LYS A 59 -7.90 21.51 1.10
C LYS A 59 -8.73 20.47 1.86
N THR A 60 -8.67 20.49 3.20
CA THR A 60 -9.40 19.57 4.08
C THR A 60 -10.92 19.68 3.92
N THR A 61 -11.43 20.91 3.82
CA THR A 61 -12.86 21.15 3.55
C THR A 61 -13.26 20.61 2.19
N THR A 62 -12.43 20.80 1.16
CA THR A 62 -12.68 20.29 -0.19
C THR A 62 -12.67 18.77 -0.21
N ALA A 63 -11.69 18.14 0.44
CA ALA A 63 -11.58 16.69 0.56
C ALA A 63 -12.82 16.07 1.22
N LEU A 64 -13.25 16.63 2.36
CA LEU A 64 -14.41 16.12 3.11
C LEU A 64 -15.73 16.25 2.34
N ASN A 65 -15.99 17.40 1.70
CA ASN A 65 -17.25 17.58 0.96
C ASN A 65 -17.27 16.78 -0.35
N LEU A 66 -16.12 16.62 -1.02
CA LEU A 66 -16.01 15.73 -2.17
C LEU A 66 -16.24 14.27 -1.76
N ALA A 67 -15.59 13.81 -0.69
CA ALA A 67 -15.77 12.46 -0.16
C ALA A 67 -17.23 12.20 0.23
N TYR A 68 -17.89 13.17 0.87
CA TYR A 68 -19.31 13.11 1.17
C TYR A 68 -20.17 12.97 -0.10
N MET A 69 -19.93 13.76 -1.15
CA MET A 69 -20.67 13.65 -2.42
C MET A 69 -20.45 12.32 -3.16
N LEU A 70 -19.26 11.73 -3.03
CA LEU A 70 -18.95 10.40 -3.58
C LEU A 70 -19.65 9.30 -2.76
N ALA A 71 -19.65 9.41 -1.43
CA ALA A 71 -20.34 8.48 -0.54
C ALA A 71 -21.86 8.48 -0.76
N GLN A 72 -22.45 9.66 -0.94
CA GLN A 72 -23.87 9.81 -1.32
C GLN A 72 -24.20 9.23 -2.70
N ALA A 73 -23.21 9.01 -3.57
CA ALA A 73 -23.38 8.31 -4.84
C ALA A 73 -23.28 6.77 -4.70
N GLY A 74 -23.16 6.26 -3.47
CA GLY A 74 -23.11 4.83 -3.17
C GLY A 74 -21.72 4.20 -3.20
N LYS A 75 -20.65 5.00 -3.39
CA LYS A 75 -19.27 4.53 -3.36
C LYS A 75 -18.76 4.50 -1.91
N THR A 76 -18.01 3.47 -1.54
CA THR A 76 -17.31 3.39 -0.25
C THR A 76 -16.04 4.23 -0.27
N ILE A 77 -15.96 5.24 0.60
CA ILE A 77 -14.89 6.24 0.60
C ILE A 77 -14.11 6.18 1.90
N LEU A 78 -12.78 6.09 1.78
CA LEU A 78 -11.87 6.34 2.90
C LEU A 78 -11.17 7.68 2.71
N VAL A 79 -11.32 8.58 3.67
CA VAL A 79 -10.56 9.84 3.70
C VAL A 79 -9.39 9.69 4.68
N VAL A 80 -8.17 9.90 4.19
CA VAL A 80 -6.94 9.76 4.95
C VAL A 80 -6.36 11.12 5.27
N ASP A 81 -5.99 11.35 6.53
CA ASP A 81 -5.24 12.54 6.92
C ASP A 81 -3.74 12.33 6.64
N GLY A 82 -3.33 12.72 5.44
CA GLY A 82 -1.94 12.71 5.00
C GLY A 82 -1.16 13.98 5.36
N ASP A 83 -1.78 14.98 6.01
CA ASP A 83 -1.09 16.17 6.51
C ASP A 83 -0.50 15.88 7.90
N LEU A 84 0.55 15.06 7.93
CA LEU A 84 1.28 14.67 9.14
C LEU A 84 2.06 15.83 9.81
N ARG A 85 1.87 17.07 9.36
CA ARG A 85 2.45 18.29 9.94
C ARG A 85 1.39 19.11 10.66
N LYS A 86 0.20 19.23 10.05
CA LYS A 86 -0.95 19.96 10.59
C LYS A 86 -2.23 19.16 10.27
N PRO A 87 -2.51 18.08 11.03
CA PRO A 87 -3.58 17.13 10.71
C PRO A 87 -4.96 17.69 11.03
N MET A 88 -5.46 18.56 10.13
CA MET A 88 -6.74 19.24 10.30
C MET A 88 -7.92 18.28 10.19
N LEU A 89 -7.83 17.26 9.34
CA LEU A 89 -8.88 16.25 9.21
C LEU A 89 -9.06 15.51 10.54
N THR A 90 -7.96 15.04 11.12
CA THR A 90 -7.93 14.36 12.41
C THR A 90 -8.59 15.20 13.49
N GLN A 91 -8.23 16.48 13.61
CA GLN A 91 -8.84 17.40 14.59
C GLN A 91 -10.36 17.58 14.41
N LEU A 92 -10.88 17.37 13.19
CA LEU A 92 -12.31 17.48 12.89
C LEU A 92 -13.07 16.17 13.14
N VAL A 93 -12.43 15.01 12.96
CA VAL A 93 -13.12 13.71 12.91
C VAL A 93 -12.89 12.84 14.13
N THR A 94 -11.68 12.85 14.72
CA THR A 94 -11.39 11.98 15.87
C THR A 94 -11.61 12.69 17.21
N GLN A 95 -11.95 11.90 18.22
CA GLN A 95 -12.06 12.35 19.61
C GLN A 95 -11.08 11.65 20.54
N ASN A 96 -10.38 10.63 20.06
CA ASN A 96 -9.52 9.76 20.84
C ASN A 96 -8.11 9.70 20.23
N ASP A 97 -7.14 9.29 21.03
CA ASP A 97 -5.84 8.91 20.49
C ASP A 97 -6.01 7.65 19.63
N SER A 98 -5.73 7.79 18.34
CA SER A 98 -5.73 6.70 17.36
C SER A 98 -4.30 6.45 16.87
N MET A 99 -3.98 5.19 16.58
CA MET A 99 -2.71 4.82 15.95
C MET A 99 -2.52 5.54 14.61
N GLY A 100 -3.62 5.68 13.84
CA GLY A 100 -3.69 6.41 12.59
C GLY A 100 -2.63 6.04 11.55
N LEU A 101 -2.51 6.87 10.51
CA LEU A 101 -1.62 6.66 9.39
C LEU A 101 -0.16 6.49 9.82
N SER A 102 0.34 7.38 10.69
CA SER A 102 1.73 7.38 11.09
C SER A 102 2.08 6.13 11.90
N GLY A 103 1.26 5.77 12.90
CA GLY A 103 1.47 4.58 13.73
C GLY A 103 1.37 3.30 12.92
N LEU A 104 0.45 3.21 11.95
CA LEU A 104 0.42 2.07 11.02
C LEU A 104 1.74 1.94 10.26
N LEU A 105 2.29 3.04 9.74
CA LEU A 105 3.52 3.01 8.94
C LEU A 105 4.78 2.76 9.79
N SER A 106 4.84 3.30 11.01
CA SER A 106 6.04 3.25 11.86
C SER A 106 6.07 2.10 12.87
N GLU A 107 4.92 1.54 13.24
CA GLU A 107 4.81 0.49 14.25
C GLU A 107 4.30 -0.81 13.62
N VAL A 108 3.11 -0.81 13.01
CA VAL A 108 2.49 -2.04 12.46
C VAL A 108 3.28 -2.56 11.27
N LEU A 109 3.45 -1.75 10.24
CA LEU A 109 4.19 -2.12 9.02
C LEU A 109 5.72 -2.16 9.23
N ASN A 110 6.18 -1.85 10.44
CA ASN A 110 7.56 -1.97 10.86
C ASN A 110 7.76 -2.97 12.01
N THR A 111 6.74 -3.80 12.29
CA THR A 111 6.80 -4.79 13.36
C THR A 111 7.91 -5.80 13.10
N ASP A 112 8.76 -6.03 14.10
CA ASP A 112 9.87 -6.96 13.99
C ASP A 112 9.37 -8.41 13.99
N ALA A 113 9.33 -9.05 12.83
CA ALA A 113 8.95 -10.45 12.67
C ALA A 113 10.11 -11.37 13.11
N GLN A 114 10.37 -11.45 14.42
CA GLN A 114 11.44 -12.28 14.99
C GLN A 114 10.93 -13.68 15.38
N SER A 115 9.77 -13.76 16.01
CA SER A 115 9.04 -15.00 16.29
C SER A 115 7.59 -14.72 16.65
N GLY A 116 6.71 -15.71 16.55
CA GLY A 116 5.30 -15.55 16.89
C GLY A 116 4.42 -16.71 16.40
N SER A 117 3.11 -16.46 16.39
CA SER A 117 2.09 -17.41 15.92
C SER A 117 1.64 -17.10 14.49
N LEU A 118 1.48 -18.14 13.68
CA LEU A 118 0.93 -18.06 12.33
C LEU A 118 -0.58 -17.78 12.31
N SER A 119 -1.27 -17.98 13.45
CA SER A 119 -2.68 -17.58 13.60
C SER A 119 -2.87 -16.08 13.73
N GLU A 120 -1.81 -15.36 14.12
CA GLU A 120 -1.85 -13.91 14.31
C GLU A 120 -1.19 -13.18 13.14
N CYS A 121 -0.14 -13.75 12.58
CA CYS A 121 0.64 -13.19 11.47
C CYS A 121 0.90 -14.27 10.43
N GLY A 122 0.19 -14.19 9.31
CA GLY A 122 0.25 -15.19 8.25
C GLY A 122 1.55 -15.11 7.46
N LEU A 123 1.78 -16.10 6.59
CA LEU A 123 3.01 -16.14 5.79
C LEU A 123 3.20 -14.89 4.92
N SER A 124 2.13 -14.42 4.27
CA SER A 124 2.21 -13.22 3.44
C SER A 124 2.48 -11.94 4.26
N ASP A 125 1.93 -11.83 5.48
CA ASP A 125 2.28 -10.73 6.40
C ASP A 125 3.78 -10.75 6.70
N LEU A 126 4.33 -11.93 7.00
CA LEU A 126 5.76 -12.13 7.30
C LEU A 126 6.64 -11.75 6.11
N PHE A 127 6.26 -12.14 4.88
CA PHE A 127 6.97 -11.77 3.66
C PHE A 127 7.07 -10.25 3.52
N TRP A 128 5.97 -9.54 3.71
CA TRP A 128 5.93 -8.08 3.68
C TRP A 128 6.77 -7.46 4.80
N LEU A 129 6.64 -7.90 6.05
CA LEU A 129 7.41 -7.39 7.19
C LEU A 129 8.92 -7.56 6.99
N ILE A 130 9.35 -8.74 6.54
CA ILE A 130 10.75 -9.06 6.21
C ILE A 130 11.24 -8.20 5.04
N SER A 131 10.40 -7.99 4.01
CA SER A 131 10.72 -7.17 2.85
C SER A 131 10.91 -5.70 3.21
N PHE A 132 9.99 -5.10 3.98
CA PHE A 132 10.07 -3.71 4.42
C PHE A 132 11.33 -3.42 5.24
N GLN A 133 11.77 -4.40 6.02
CA GLN A 133 12.95 -4.31 6.87
C GLN A 133 14.24 -4.75 6.16
N LYS A 134 14.14 -5.24 4.91
CA LYS A 134 15.26 -5.75 4.12
C LYS A 134 16.10 -6.79 4.87
N LYS A 135 15.46 -7.66 5.65
CA LYS A 135 16.15 -8.66 6.47
C LYS A 135 16.81 -9.74 5.59
N THR A 136 17.94 -10.27 6.07
CA THR A 136 18.65 -11.40 5.48
C THR A 136 18.71 -12.52 6.50
N GLY A 137 18.31 -13.73 6.12
CA GLY A 137 18.12 -14.83 7.06
C GLY A 137 17.18 -15.92 6.58
N ILE A 138 16.81 -16.81 7.49
CA ILE A 138 15.86 -17.90 7.26
C ILE A 138 14.65 -17.68 8.17
N LEU A 139 13.46 -17.72 7.58
CA LEU A 139 12.20 -17.80 8.30
C LEU A 139 11.82 -19.28 8.44
N HIS A 140 11.79 -19.76 9.68
CA HIS A 140 11.35 -21.10 10.03
C HIS A 140 9.86 -21.07 10.33
N LEU A 141 9.11 -21.98 9.74
CA LEU A 141 7.69 -22.20 9.98
C LEU A 141 7.49 -23.62 10.49
N SER A 142 6.59 -23.79 11.46
CA SER A 142 6.26 -25.12 11.97
C SER A 142 4.81 -25.23 12.44
N GLN A 143 4.08 -26.26 12.01
CA GLN A 143 2.74 -26.59 12.51
C GLN A 143 2.58 -28.11 12.60
N GLY A 144 2.43 -28.63 13.82
CA GLY A 144 2.43 -30.08 14.05
C GLY A 144 3.75 -30.68 13.55
N ASP A 145 3.66 -31.66 12.65
CA ASP A 145 4.82 -32.28 12.03
C ASP A 145 5.34 -31.51 10.81
N GLU A 146 4.58 -30.55 10.26
CA GLU A 146 4.99 -29.81 9.07
C GLU A 146 6.00 -28.71 9.41
N LYS A 147 7.09 -28.65 8.64
CA LYS A 147 8.17 -27.66 8.80
C LYS A 147 8.64 -27.13 7.45
N VAL A 148 8.73 -25.81 7.35
CA VAL A 148 9.14 -25.11 6.12
C VAL A 148 10.12 -24.01 6.47
N ASP A 149 11.26 -23.99 5.82
CA ASP A 149 12.27 -22.94 5.91
C ASP A 149 12.23 -22.07 4.66
N ILE A 150 12.26 -20.75 4.84
CA ILE A 150 12.17 -19.79 3.75
C ILE A 150 13.33 -18.81 3.86
N SER A 151 14.16 -18.79 2.83
CA SER A 151 15.35 -17.96 2.76
C SER A 151 15.03 -16.58 2.21
N PHE A 152 15.60 -15.56 2.87
CA PHE A 152 15.51 -14.17 2.44
C PHE A 152 16.89 -13.52 2.32
N LEU A 153 17.09 -12.77 1.25
CA LEU A 153 18.27 -11.94 1.03
C LEU A 153 17.86 -10.49 0.79
N HIS A 154 18.24 -9.59 1.70
CA HIS A 154 17.88 -8.17 1.66
C HIS A 154 16.35 -7.94 1.52
N GLY A 155 15.56 -8.78 2.19
CA GLY A 155 14.09 -8.74 2.17
C GLY A 155 13.47 -9.38 0.93
N LYS A 156 14.26 -9.94 0.02
CA LYS A 156 13.75 -10.70 -1.14
C LYS A 156 13.70 -12.17 -0.80
N PHE A 157 12.58 -12.81 -1.11
CA PHE A 157 12.43 -14.25 -1.07
C PHE A 157 13.35 -14.90 -2.12
N VAL A 158 14.23 -15.80 -1.69
CA VAL A 158 15.23 -16.43 -2.58
C VAL A 158 15.14 -17.95 -2.66
N ASP A 159 14.64 -18.64 -1.63
CA ASP A 159 14.53 -20.10 -1.63
C ASP A 159 13.54 -20.59 -0.58
N ILE A 160 12.97 -21.78 -0.79
CA ILE A 160 12.06 -22.45 0.13
C ILE A 160 12.38 -23.94 0.25
N ASN A 161 12.54 -24.40 1.49
CA ASN A 161 12.82 -25.77 1.82
C ASN A 161 11.70 -26.35 2.69
N TRP A 162 10.89 -27.24 2.11
CA TRP A 162 9.91 -28.01 2.86
C TRP A 162 10.62 -29.19 3.53
N LEU A 163 11.00 -29.01 4.80
CA LEU A 163 11.86 -29.93 5.56
C LEU A 163 11.21 -31.30 5.79
N THR A 164 9.89 -31.32 5.95
CA THR A 164 9.07 -32.51 6.24
C THR A 164 8.43 -33.11 5.00
N ARG A 165 8.94 -32.73 3.83
CA ARG A 165 8.49 -33.23 2.54
C ARG A 165 8.58 -34.76 2.48
N PRO A 166 7.47 -35.47 2.13
CA PRO A 166 7.47 -36.90 1.93
C PRO A 166 8.51 -37.37 0.90
N GLU A 167 9.08 -38.56 1.08
CA GLU A 167 10.18 -39.08 0.23
C GLU A 167 9.79 -39.10 -1.25
N GLU A 168 8.55 -39.48 -1.57
CA GLU A 168 8.00 -39.53 -2.93
C GLU A 168 7.88 -38.13 -3.57
N LYS A 169 7.80 -37.07 -2.77
CA LYS A 169 7.72 -35.67 -3.25
C LYS A 169 9.09 -34.98 -3.32
N LYS A 170 10.17 -35.62 -2.90
CA LYS A 170 11.52 -35.04 -2.99
C LYS A 170 11.98 -34.93 -4.44
N LEU A 171 12.80 -33.91 -4.71
CA LEU A 171 13.28 -33.60 -6.06
C LEU A 171 13.86 -34.83 -6.79
N LEU A 172 14.75 -35.59 -6.15
CA LEU A 172 15.36 -36.77 -6.77
C LEU A 172 14.33 -37.86 -7.08
N SER A 173 13.37 -38.12 -6.19
CA SER A 173 12.29 -39.09 -6.41
C SER A 173 11.42 -38.68 -7.61
N ILE A 174 11.03 -37.40 -7.67
CA ILE A 174 10.25 -36.85 -8.79
C ILE A 174 11.03 -36.99 -10.11
N LEU A 175 12.32 -36.68 -10.11
CA LEU A 175 13.16 -36.80 -11.32
C LEU A 175 13.28 -38.25 -11.79
N VAL A 176 13.42 -39.21 -10.86
CA VAL A 176 13.48 -40.64 -11.17
C VAL A 176 12.14 -41.15 -11.70
N ASP A 177 11.03 -40.79 -11.06
CA ASP A 177 9.69 -41.24 -11.44
C ASP A 177 9.29 -40.73 -12.83
N ASN A 178 9.72 -39.51 -13.18
CA ASN A 178 9.53 -38.94 -14.52
C ASN A 178 10.62 -39.35 -15.52
N LYS A 179 11.54 -40.26 -15.14
CA LYS A 179 12.64 -40.76 -15.98
C LYS A 179 13.58 -39.67 -16.49
N ALA A 180 13.64 -38.53 -15.81
CA ALA A 180 14.59 -37.46 -16.09
C ALA A 180 16.01 -37.85 -15.69
N ILE A 181 16.14 -38.67 -14.63
CA ILE A 181 17.37 -39.36 -14.22
C ILE A 181 17.06 -40.80 -13.84
N ASN A 182 18.09 -41.64 -13.70
CA ASN A 182 17.95 -43.00 -13.17
C ASN A 182 18.30 -43.07 -11.66
N LYS A 183 18.00 -44.22 -11.02
CA LYS A 183 18.25 -44.41 -9.57
C LYS A 183 19.72 -44.30 -9.19
N GLU A 184 20.61 -44.80 -10.04
CA GLU A 184 22.05 -44.75 -9.79
C GLU A 184 22.57 -43.30 -9.80
N GLN A 185 22.13 -42.49 -10.77
CA GLN A 185 22.43 -41.05 -10.84
C GLN A 185 21.91 -40.29 -9.61
N ALA A 186 20.72 -40.63 -9.13
CA ALA A 186 20.15 -40.03 -7.93
C ALA A 186 20.99 -40.37 -6.68
N GLU A 187 21.38 -41.63 -6.49
CA GLU A 187 22.24 -42.05 -5.38
C GLU A 187 23.63 -41.39 -5.44
N GLN A 188 24.24 -41.34 -6.62
CA GLN A 188 25.52 -40.65 -6.83
C GLN A 188 25.44 -39.17 -6.48
N SER A 189 24.36 -38.49 -6.89
CA SER A 189 24.13 -37.07 -6.59
C SER A 189 23.94 -36.83 -5.10
N LEU A 190 23.22 -37.72 -4.40
CA LEU A 190 23.00 -37.61 -2.96
C LEU A 190 24.29 -37.82 -2.16
N ASN A 191 25.13 -38.78 -2.57
CA ASN A 191 26.45 -39.00 -1.96
C ASN A 191 27.35 -37.77 -2.17
N ARG A 192 27.38 -37.22 -3.38
CA ARG A 192 28.12 -35.99 -3.70
C ARG A 192 27.63 -34.80 -2.86
N GLN A 193 26.33 -34.67 -2.64
CA GLN A 193 25.76 -33.62 -1.79
C GLN A 193 26.24 -33.75 -0.35
N LYS A 194 26.28 -34.96 0.21
CA LYS A 194 26.79 -35.22 1.56
C LYS A 194 28.28 -34.86 1.68
N ASP A 195 29.07 -35.17 0.66
CA ASP A 195 30.51 -34.93 0.67
C ASP A 195 30.87 -33.44 0.46
N THR A 196 30.11 -32.72 -0.35
CA THR A 196 30.46 -31.36 -0.82
C THR A 196 29.62 -30.25 -0.20
N GLY A 197 28.42 -30.56 0.31
CA GLY A 197 27.44 -29.58 0.78
C GLY A 197 26.79 -28.73 -0.33
N GLN A 198 27.04 -29.04 -1.60
CA GLN A 198 26.46 -28.30 -2.73
C GLN A 198 24.96 -28.60 -2.89
N GLN A 199 24.22 -27.67 -3.50
CA GLN A 199 22.82 -27.89 -3.84
C GLN A 199 22.68 -29.01 -4.88
N LEU A 200 21.65 -29.86 -4.73
CA LEU A 200 21.37 -30.97 -5.65
C LEU A 200 21.25 -30.50 -7.11
N GLY A 201 20.63 -29.33 -7.35
CA GLY A 201 20.47 -28.83 -8.71
C GLY A 201 21.81 -28.57 -9.42
N TYR A 202 22.75 -27.94 -8.71
CA TYR A 202 24.10 -27.71 -9.19
C TYR A 202 24.86 -29.03 -9.44
N ILE A 203 24.71 -30.01 -8.55
CA ILE A 203 25.36 -31.32 -8.68
C ILE A 203 24.86 -32.06 -9.93
N LEU A 204 23.53 -32.13 -10.10
CA LEU A 204 22.89 -32.83 -11.21
C LEU A 204 23.33 -32.30 -12.58
N ILE A 205 23.44 -30.97 -12.72
CA ILE A 205 23.90 -30.32 -13.95
C ILE A 205 25.39 -30.59 -14.19
N ASN A 206 26.25 -30.38 -13.18
CA ASN A 206 27.70 -30.54 -13.36
C ASN A 206 28.14 -32.00 -13.57
N MET A 207 27.37 -32.95 -13.06
CA MET A 207 27.58 -34.37 -13.35
C MET A 207 27.04 -34.78 -14.73
N GLY A 208 26.37 -33.87 -15.45
CA GLY A 208 25.79 -34.11 -16.77
C GLY A 208 24.61 -35.07 -16.74
N PHE A 209 23.91 -35.18 -15.61
CA PHE A 209 22.78 -36.09 -15.46
C PHE A 209 21.48 -35.52 -16.01
N ILE A 210 21.34 -34.20 -16.04
CA ILE A 210 20.15 -33.51 -16.51
C ILE A 210 20.51 -32.14 -17.05
N ASP A 211 19.80 -31.70 -18.08
CA ASP A 211 19.93 -30.36 -18.64
C ASP A 211 19.31 -29.29 -17.72
N SER A 212 19.91 -28.10 -17.75
CA SER A 212 19.50 -26.93 -16.96
C SER A 212 18.01 -26.59 -17.16
N ASP A 213 17.56 -26.51 -18.41
CA ASP A 213 16.19 -26.11 -18.78
C ASP A 213 15.15 -27.13 -18.30
N VAL A 214 15.49 -28.42 -18.36
CA VAL A 214 14.61 -29.50 -17.89
C VAL A 214 14.50 -29.43 -16.36
N LEU A 215 15.64 -29.30 -15.67
CA LEU A 215 15.68 -29.24 -14.21
C LEU A 215 14.97 -28.02 -13.65
N GLU A 216 15.06 -26.88 -14.34
CA GLU A 216 14.36 -25.65 -13.97
C GLU A 216 12.87 -25.88 -13.74
N GLY A 217 12.19 -26.59 -14.65
CA GLY A 217 10.76 -26.89 -14.52
C GLY A 217 10.43 -27.71 -13.26
N TYR A 218 11.27 -28.69 -12.92
CA TYR A 218 11.11 -29.49 -11.71
C TYR A 218 11.36 -28.68 -10.44
N ILE A 219 12.39 -27.82 -10.43
CA ILE A 219 12.67 -26.94 -9.29
C ILE A 219 11.51 -25.95 -9.11
N LYS A 220 10.97 -25.37 -10.20
CA LYS A 220 9.81 -24.46 -10.12
C LYS A 220 8.60 -25.15 -9.49
N LEU A 221 8.26 -26.37 -9.91
CA LEU A 221 7.19 -27.16 -9.30
C LEU A 221 7.48 -27.47 -7.82
N HIS A 222 8.72 -27.85 -7.50
CA HIS A 222 9.14 -28.15 -6.14
C HIS A 222 9.01 -26.93 -5.21
N THR A 223 9.37 -25.75 -5.70
CA THR A 223 9.19 -24.45 -5.03
C THR A 223 7.72 -24.11 -4.84
N ILE A 224 6.89 -24.27 -5.87
CA ILE A 224 5.44 -24.02 -5.80
C ILE A 224 4.80 -24.89 -4.71
N GLU A 225 5.12 -26.18 -4.67
CA GLU A 225 4.58 -27.10 -3.66
C GLU A 225 5.01 -26.68 -2.24
N GLY A 226 6.28 -26.32 -2.05
CA GLY A 226 6.78 -25.83 -0.76
C GLY A 226 6.07 -24.55 -0.31
N LEU A 227 5.84 -23.61 -1.24
CA LEU A 227 5.09 -22.37 -0.98
C LEU A 227 3.65 -22.68 -0.59
N ARG A 228 3.01 -23.61 -1.29
CA ARG A 228 1.62 -24.00 -1.04
C ARG A 228 1.46 -24.56 0.37
N ILE A 229 2.35 -25.47 0.79
CA ILE A 229 2.40 -25.97 2.17
C ILE A 229 2.62 -24.83 3.15
N GLY A 230 3.61 -23.95 2.92
CA GLY A 230 3.87 -22.81 3.79
C GLY A 230 2.67 -21.87 3.96
N LEU A 231 1.90 -21.62 2.89
CA LEU A 231 0.69 -20.80 2.89
C LEU A 231 -0.50 -21.47 3.60
N GLU A 232 -0.53 -22.80 3.64
CA GLU A 232 -1.54 -23.61 4.35
C GLU A 232 -1.32 -23.67 5.87
N LEU A 233 -0.14 -23.28 6.37
CA LEU A 233 0.13 -23.21 7.81
C LEU A 233 -0.60 -21.99 8.43
N LYS A 234 -1.67 -22.23 9.18
CA LYS A 234 -2.56 -21.18 9.76
C LYS A 234 -2.53 -21.08 11.29
N SER A 235 -1.91 -22.01 12.01
CA SER A 235 -1.97 -22.06 13.48
C SER A 235 -0.68 -22.54 14.15
N GLY A 236 0.41 -22.63 13.39
CA GLY A 236 1.73 -22.97 13.88
C GLY A 236 2.50 -21.79 14.46
N SER A 237 3.82 -21.96 14.61
CA SER A 237 4.75 -20.91 15.02
C SER A 237 5.71 -20.55 13.89
N PHE A 238 6.26 -19.34 13.96
CA PHE A 238 7.38 -18.93 13.13
C PHE A 238 8.53 -18.37 13.97
N SER A 239 9.74 -18.43 13.42
CA SER A 239 10.91 -17.71 13.94
C SER A 239 11.83 -17.29 12.80
N PHE A 240 12.53 -16.16 12.94
CA PHE A 240 13.46 -15.66 11.95
C PHE A 240 14.90 -15.74 12.46
N GLU A 241 15.72 -16.54 11.83
CA GLU A 241 17.16 -16.62 12.07
C GLU A 241 17.89 -15.62 11.15
N LYS A 242 18.55 -14.62 11.74
CA LYS A 242 19.35 -13.67 10.98
C LYS A 242 20.68 -14.29 10.55
N LEU A 243 20.97 -14.26 9.25
CA LEU A 243 22.22 -14.78 8.69
C LEU A 243 22.99 -13.71 7.92
N HIS A 244 24.30 -13.93 7.77
CA HIS A 244 25.16 -13.10 6.95
C HIS A 244 24.99 -13.43 5.45
N VAL A 245 25.16 -12.45 4.57
CA VAL A 245 25.00 -12.60 3.10
C VAL A 245 25.85 -13.75 2.54
N SER A 246 27.06 -13.95 3.10
CA SER A 246 27.97 -15.03 2.69
C SER A 246 27.42 -16.45 2.91
N HIS A 247 26.36 -16.62 3.70
CA HIS A 247 25.65 -17.89 3.80
C HIS A 247 24.99 -18.27 2.46
N PHE A 248 24.53 -17.28 1.69
CA PHE A 248 23.81 -17.46 0.43
C PHE A 248 24.73 -17.51 -0.80
N GLU A 249 26.02 -17.16 -0.65
CA GLU A 249 27.00 -17.14 -1.76
C GLU A 249 27.53 -18.52 -2.14
N LYS A 250 27.46 -19.50 -1.23
CA LYS A 250 28.21 -20.76 -1.37
C LYS A 250 27.60 -21.79 -2.31
N SER A 251 26.33 -21.61 -2.71
CA SER A 251 25.58 -22.66 -3.42
C SER A 251 24.39 -22.09 -4.18
N SER A 252 24.55 -21.14 -5.10
CA SER A 252 23.40 -20.57 -5.81
C SER A 252 23.23 -21.18 -7.21
N TYR A 253 22.30 -22.14 -7.32
CA TYR A 253 21.61 -22.40 -8.58
C TYR A 253 20.17 -21.92 -8.45
N ASN A 254 19.94 -20.65 -8.84
CA ASN A 254 18.61 -20.06 -8.90
C ASN A 254 18.21 -19.89 -10.37
N PRO A 255 17.57 -20.89 -10.98
CA PRO A 255 17.30 -20.88 -12.42
C PRO A 255 16.17 -19.92 -12.82
N PHE A 256 15.34 -19.48 -11.87
CA PHE A 256 14.25 -18.54 -12.11
C PHE A 256 14.10 -17.51 -10.98
N ASP A 257 13.30 -16.46 -11.22
CA ASP A 257 12.92 -15.49 -10.20
C ASP A 257 11.86 -16.09 -9.26
N VAL A 258 12.32 -16.55 -8.10
CA VAL A 258 11.47 -17.15 -7.07
C VAL A 258 10.42 -16.16 -6.52
N SER A 259 10.71 -14.85 -6.56
CA SER A 259 9.75 -13.82 -6.17
C SER A 259 8.59 -13.71 -7.17
N GLN A 260 8.84 -13.98 -8.46
CA GLN A 260 7.76 -14.07 -9.46
C GLN A 260 6.89 -15.30 -9.21
N VAL A 261 7.49 -16.45 -8.88
CA VAL A 261 6.75 -17.68 -8.55
C VAL A 261 5.82 -17.45 -7.36
N TYR A 262 6.29 -16.79 -6.31
CA TYR A 262 5.44 -16.43 -5.18
C TYR A 262 4.22 -15.61 -5.60
N LYS A 263 4.43 -14.56 -6.42
CA LYS A 263 3.34 -13.73 -6.94
C LYS A 263 2.32 -14.53 -7.75
N GLU A 264 2.76 -15.50 -8.54
CA GLU A 264 1.89 -16.40 -9.31
C GLU A 264 1.06 -17.32 -8.38
N VAL A 265 1.66 -17.82 -7.30
CA VAL A 265 1.01 -18.75 -6.36
C VAL A 265 -0.04 -18.06 -5.48
N ILE A 266 0.20 -16.82 -5.05
CA ILE A 266 -0.72 -16.13 -4.12
C ILE A 266 -1.95 -15.50 -4.79
N ILE A 267 -2.07 -15.54 -6.12
CA ILE A 267 -3.21 -14.95 -6.83
C ILE A 267 -4.51 -15.57 -6.31
N GLY A 268 -5.37 -14.74 -5.71
CA GLY A 268 -6.65 -15.18 -5.12
C GLY A 268 -6.54 -15.95 -3.80
N MET A 269 -5.32 -16.08 -3.24
CA MET A 269 -5.04 -16.82 -2.00
C MET A 269 -4.30 -15.98 -0.95
N GLU A 270 -3.90 -14.75 -1.28
CA GLU A 270 -3.16 -13.88 -0.35
C GLU A 270 -4.05 -13.47 0.83
N GLU A 271 -3.64 -13.90 2.03
CA GLU A 271 -4.25 -13.49 3.29
C GLU A 271 -3.23 -12.72 4.11
N LEU A 272 -3.68 -11.59 4.67
CA LEU A 272 -2.85 -10.69 5.48
C LEU A 272 -3.53 -10.44 6.84
N PRO A 273 -3.78 -11.49 7.66
CA PRO A 273 -4.56 -11.36 8.88
C PRO A 273 -3.99 -10.33 9.87
N PHE A 274 -2.65 -10.25 10.00
CA PHE A 274 -2.03 -9.27 10.89
C PHE A 274 -2.28 -7.85 10.39
N PHE A 275 -2.00 -7.57 9.12
CA PHE A 275 -2.23 -6.23 8.58
C PHE A 275 -3.70 -5.87 8.52
N GLN A 276 -4.57 -6.79 8.11
CA GLN A 276 -6.01 -6.57 8.04
C GLN A 276 -6.56 -6.18 9.41
N LYS A 277 -6.24 -6.94 10.46
CA LYS A 277 -6.67 -6.65 11.83
C LYS A 277 -6.22 -5.26 12.27
N ASN A 278 -4.94 -4.95 12.12
CA ASN A 278 -4.37 -3.71 12.66
C ASN A 278 -4.74 -2.47 11.82
N ILE A 279 -4.73 -2.57 10.49
CA ILE A 279 -5.11 -1.48 9.60
C ILE A 279 -6.59 -1.14 9.78
N TYR A 280 -7.48 -2.15 9.82
CA TYR A 280 -8.91 -1.88 9.97
C TYR A 280 -9.26 -1.35 11.36
N ALA A 281 -8.53 -1.76 12.40
CA ALA A 281 -8.71 -1.20 13.75
C ALA A 281 -8.34 0.29 13.84
N ALA A 282 -7.51 0.81 12.93
CA ALA A 282 -7.14 2.22 12.88
C ALA A 282 -8.11 3.09 12.04
N ILE A 283 -9.09 2.47 11.37
CA ILE A 283 -10.10 3.17 10.56
C ILE A 283 -11.30 3.50 11.43
N GLU A 284 -11.74 4.75 11.37
CA GLU A 284 -12.91 5.26 12.08
C GLU A 284 -14.11 5.35 11.12
N GLU A 285 -15.26 4.84 11.56
CA GLU A 285 -16.52 5.01 10.84
C GLU A 285 -17.10 6.40 11.10
N SER A 286 -17.67 7.01 10.06
CA SER A 286 -18.41 8.26 10.22
C SER A 286 -19.90 8.03 10.47
N SER A 287 -20.62 9.08 10.88
CA SER A 287 -22.09 9.04 10.92
C SER A 287 -22.75 9.08 9.54
N VAL A 288 -21.97 9.24 8.46
CA VAL A 288 -22.43 9.20 7.08
C VAL A 288 -22.17 7.80 6.52
N GLU A 289 -23.22 7.21 5.95
CA GLU A 289 -23.12 5.92 5.26
C GLU A 289 -22.03 5.95 4.17
N ASN A 290 -21.27 4.87 4.05
CA ASN A 290 -20.17 4.70 3.09
C ASN A 290 -18.98 5.65 3.23
N LEU A 291 -18.87 6.40 4.33
CA LEU A 291 -17.76 7.33 4.57
C LEU A 291 -16.97 6.94 5.83
N PHE A 292 -15.66 6.76 5.64
CA PHE A 292 -14.71 6.30 6.66
C PHE A 292 -13.50 7.24 6.72
N PHE A 293 -12.81 7.22 7.86
CA PHE A 293 -11.65 8.06 8.11
C PHE A 293 -10.44 7.26 8.58
N LEU A 294 -9.26 7.61 8.08
CA LEU A 294 -7.98 7.20 8.67
C LEU A 294 -7.29 8.46 9.22
N PRO A 295 -7.30 8.69 10.55
CA PRO A 295 -6.64 9.85 11.15
C PRO A 295 -5.12 9.79 10.94
N SER A 296 -4.43 10.90 11.20
CA SER A 296 -2.98 11.01 10.97
C SER A 296 -2.18 10.12 11.91
N GLY A 297 -2.69 9.88 13.12
CA GLY A 297 -1.94 9.28 14.22
C GLY A 297 -0.94 10.25 14.85
N PRO A 298 -0.02 9.73 15.70
CA PRO A 298 1.04 10.52 16.32
C PRO A 298 1.89 11.27 15.29
N LEU A 299 2.22 12.54 15.55
CA LEU A 299 3.02 13.33 14.60
C LEU A 299 4.44 12.75 14.48
N PRO A 300 4.86 12.25 13.31
CA PRO A 300 6.18 11.66 13.17
C PRO A 300 7.26 12.75 13.07
N PRO A 301 8.52 12.46 13.47
CA PRO A 301 9.61 13.41 13.35
C PRO A 301 9.97 13.71 11.89
N LYS A 302 9.70 12.77 10.97
CA LYS A 302 10.05 12.86 9.56
C LYS A 302 8.88 12.45 8.64
N PRO A 303 7.86 13.31 8.46
CA PRO A 303 6.68 13.04 7.62
C PRO A 303 7.00 12.56 6.21
N ALA A 304 7.90 13.27 5.52
CA ALA A 304 8.23 13.00 4.11
C ALA A 304 8.83 11.59 3.92
N GLU A 305 9.74 11.16 4.80
CA GLU A 305 10.35 9.82 4.72
C GLU A 305 9.28 8.72 4.89
N LEU A 306 8.29 8.97 5.77
CA LEU A 306 7.22 8.01 6.03
C LEU A 306 6.24 7.91 4.84
N LEU A 307 5.80 9.05 4.30
CA LEU A 307 4.85 9.12 3.19
C LEU A 307 5.46 8.68 1.85
N GLY A 308 6.77 8.87 1.65
CA GLY A 308 7.51 8.39 0.48
C GLY A 308 7.98 6.94 0.57
N SER A 309 7.65 6.21 1.65
CA SER A 309 8.15 4.85 1.88
C SER A 309 7.39 3.80 1.08
N THR A 310 8.03 2.65 0.84
CA THR A 310 7.37 1.47 0.24
C THR A 310 6.22 0.94 1.10
N ARG A 311 6.24 1.18 2.41
CA ARG A 311 5.13 0.87 3.33
C ARG A 311 3.89 1.70 3.02
N MET A 312 4.06 2.98 2.66
CA MET A 312 2.95 3.83 2.24
C MET A 312 2.35 3.33 0.91
N SER A 313 3.20 2.97 -0.05
CA SER A 313 2.74 2.39 -1.32
C SER A 313 1.96 1.09 -1.12
N PHE A 314 2.44 0.23 -0.22
CA PHE A 314 1.71 -0.97 0.19
C PHE A 314 0.36 -0.62 0.83
N LEU A 315 0.35 0.28 1.81
CA LEU A 315 -0.87 0.67 2.53
C LEU A 315 -1.93 1.26 1.59
N ILE A 316 -1.53 2.13 0.66
CA ILE A 316 -2.43 2.67 -0.38
C ILE A 316 -3.03 1.53 -1.20
N SER A 317 -2.21 0.58 -1.67
CA SER A 317 -2.66 -0.54 -2.49
C SER A 317 -3.59 -1.46 -1.71
N PHE A 318 -3.27 -1.73 -0.44
CA PHE A 318 -4.09 -2.51 0.48
C PHE A 318 -5.47 -1.87 0.70
N LEU A 319 -5.51 -0.56 0.92
CA LEU A 319 -6.77 0.18 1.16
C LEU A 319 -7.64 0.28 -0.10
N LYS A 320 -7.02 0.39 -1.30
CA LYS A 320 -7.74 0.37 -2.59
C LYS A 320 -8.48 -0.94 -2.86
N ASN A 321 -8.04 -2.06 -2.26
CA ASN A 321 -8.77 -3.33 -2.37
C ASN A 321 -10.03 -3.37 -1.48
N ARG A 322 -10.14 -2.49 -0.48
CA ARG A 322 -11.24 -2.47 0.50
C ARG A 322 -12.29 -1.38 0.22
N PHE A 323 -11.86 -0.23 -0.27
CA PHE A 323 -12.69 0.94 -0.53
C PHE A 323 -12.71 1.26 -2.02
N ASP A 324 -13.86 1.67 -2.53
CA ASP A 324 -13.99 2.06 -3.93
C ASP A 324 -13.10 3.25 -4.26
N ILE A 325 -12.99 4.23 -3.34
CA ILE A 325 -12.18 5.44 -3.52
C ILE A 325 -11.44 5.82 -2.23
N LEU A 326 -10.14 6.06 -2.38
CA LEU A 326 -9.29 6.68 -1.37
C LEU A 326 -9.13 8.19 -1.64
N VAL A 327 -9.42 9.04 -0.65
CA VAL A 327 -9.18 10.48 -0.72
C VAL A 327 -8.11 10.85 0.31
N ILE A 328 -6.93 11.28 -0.13
CA ILE A 328 -5.86 11.70 0.78
C ILE A 328 -5.85 13.23 0.88
N ASP A 329 -6.13 13.78 2.06
CA ASP A 329 -5.88 15.19 2.37
C ASP A 329 -4.40 15.36 2.72
N SER A 330 -3.66 16.19 1.99
CA SER A 330 -2.21 16.34 2.16
C SER A 330 -1.83 17.78 2.46
N SER A 331 -0.60 18.00 2.97
CA SER A 331 -0.04 19.33 3.19
C SER A 331 0.05 20.16 1.89
N PRO A 332 0.34 21.47 1.96
CA PRO A 332 0.47 22.29 0.75
C PRO A 332 1.78 22.04 -0.01
N VAL A 333 1.74 22.18 -1.34
CA VAL A 333 2.83 21.86 -2.28
C VAL A 333 4.06 22.75 -2.11
N LEU A 334 3.88 24.07 -1.97
CA LEU A 334 5.02 25.00 -1.92
C LEU A 334 5.88 24.89 -0.64
N PRO A 335 5.29 24.80 0.57
CA PRO A 335 6.09 24.73 1.79
C PRO A 335 6.60 23.32 2.13
N THR A 336 6.14 22.26 1.44
CA THR A 336 6.45 20.87 1.83
C THR A 336 6.66 19.95 0.63
N SER A 337 7.47 18.90 0.81
CA SER A 337 7.66 17.86 -0.21
C SER A 337 6.64 16.72 -0.14
N ASP A 338 5.80 16.67 0.89
CA ASP A 338 4.93 15.51 1.14
C ASP A 338 3.94 15.25 -0.01
N PRO A 339 3.25 16.27 -0.58
CA PRO A 339 2.34 16.06 -1.70
C PRO A 339 3.07 15.55 -2.94
N LEU A 340 4.32 15.96 -3.15
CA LEU A 340 5.15 15.55 -4.28
C LEU A 340 5.53 14.06 -4.22
N LEU A 341 5.57 13.48 -3.02
CA LEU A 341 5.85 12.06 -2.80
C LEU A 341 4.59 11.19 -2.93
N LEU A 342 3.42 11.74 -2.57
CA LEU A 342 2.13 11.06 -2.68
C LEU A 342 1.57 11.11 -4.10
N ALA A 343 1.70 12.26 -4.78
CA ALA A 343 1.13 12.52 -6.10
C ALA A 343 1.35 11.39 -7.13
N PRO A 344 2.58 10.85 -7.29
CA PRO A 344 2.85 9.81 -8.30
C PRO A 344 2.19 8.46 -7.98
N GLN A 345 1.75 8.24 -6.74
CA GLN A 345 1.09 7.01 -6.29
C GLN A 345 -0.43 7.08 -6.45
N MET A 346 -0.95 8.27 -6.79
CA MET A 346 -2.38 8.60 -6.85
C MET A 346 -2.83 8.69 -8.31
N GLU A 347 -4.06 8.30 -8.58
CA GLU A 347 -4.59 8.33 -9.95
C GLU A 347 -5.01 9.72 -10.39
N GLY A 348 -5.36 10.60 -9.45
CA GLY A 348 -5.66 12.00 -9.71
C GLY A 348 -5.19 12.90 -8.57
N VAL A 349 -4.76 14.10 -8.94
CA VAL A 349 -4.39 15.16 -8.01
C VAL A 349 -5.26 16.38 -8.26
N ILE A 350 -5.85 16.92 -7.20
CA ILE A 350 -6.64 18.15 -7.22
C ILE A 350 -5.88 19.21 -6.42
N LEU A 351 -5.59 20.33 -7.07
CA LEU A 351 -4.95 21.48 -6.45
C LEU A 351 -6.01 22.49 -6.01
N VAL A 352 -6.12 22.75 -4.71
CA VAL A 352 -7.01 23.77 -4.16
C VAL A 352 -6.28 25.10 -4.06
N VAL A 353 -6.89 26.16 -4.58
CA VAL A 353 -6.33 27.52 -4.58
C VAL A 353 -7.37 28.48 -4.01
N LYS A 354 -6.97 29.33 -3.08
CA LYS A 354 -7.87 30.36 -2.51
C LYS A 354 -7.97 31.56 -3.44
N SER A 355 -9.20 31.94 -3.78
CA SER A 355 -9.47 33.10 -4.62
C SER A 355 -8.92 34.39 -4.01
N GLY A 356 -8.21 35.16 -4.84
CA GLY A 356 -7.62 36.45 -4.45
C GLY A 356 -6.46 36.39 -3.45
N HIS A 357 -5.94 35.20 -3.12
CA HIS A 357 -4.86 35.05 -2.13
C HIS A 357 -3.47 35.09 -2.76
N LEU A 358 -3.17 34.16 -3.66
CA LEU A 358 -1.87 34.07 -4.33
C LEU A 358 -1.94 34.58 -5.77
N ASN A 359 -0.84 35.13 -6.25
CA ASN A 359 -0.72 35.53 -7.65
C ASN A 359 -0.55 34.32 -8.56
N ARG A 360 -0.88 34.50 -9.84
CA ARG A 360 -0.83 33.43 -10.86
C ARG A 360 0.56 32.78 -10.99
N VAL A 361 1.63 33.56 -10.81
CA VAL A 361 3.01 33.06 -10.93
C VAL A 361 3.32 32.04 -9.82
N ILE A 362 2.89 32.29 -8.59
CA ILE A 362 3.08 31.37 -7.47
C ILE A 362 2.27 30.09 -7.66
N VAL A 363 1.00 30.21 -8.10
CA VAL A 363 0.17 29.05 -8.41
C VAL A 363 0.78 28.22 -9.53
N GLN A 364 1.32 28.87 -10.57
CA GLN A 364 1.99 28.19 -11.67
C GLN A 364 3.21 27.38 -11.21
N ARG A 365 4.01 27.90 -10.26
CA ARG A 365 5.12 27.15 -9.68
C ARG A 365 4.67 25.86 -8.98
N ALA A 366 3.54 25.90 -8.26
CA ALA A 366 3.01 24.71 -7.60
C ALA A 366 2.54 23.66 -8.63
N VAL A 367 1.90 24.12 -9.72
CA VAL A 367 1.52 23.25 -10.85
C VAL A 367 2.76 22.63 -11.49
N GLU A 368 3.80 23.42 -11.76
CA GLU A 368 5.06 22.95 -12.33
C GLU A 368 5.72 21.90 -11.42
N GLN A 369 5.77 22.11 -10.10
CA GLN A 369 6.29 21.12 -9.15
C GLN A 369 5.52 19.79 -9.20
N LEU A 370 4.18 19.82 -9.21
CA LEU A 370 3.37 18.61 -9.35
C LEU A 370 3.58 17.90 -10.69
N GLN A 371 3.69 18.66 -11.79
CA GLN A 371 3.93 18.09 -13.11
C GLN A 371 5.31 17.43 -13.21
N THR A 372 6.33 17.99 -12.55
CA THR A 372 7.69 17.40 -12.58
C THR A 372 7.77 16.02 -11.93
N THR A 373 6.84 15.67 -11.04
CA THR A 373 6.80 14.33 -10.42
C THR A 373 6.03 13.30 -11.24
N LYS A 374 5.60 13.64 -12.47
CA LYS A 374 4.70 12.84 -13.31
C LYS A 374 3.34 12.59 -12.65
N ALA A 375 2.90 13.49 -11.77
CA ALA A 375 1.58 13.43 -11.17
C ALA A 375 0.48 13.66 -12.23
N ASN A 376 -0.64 12.94 -12.10
CA ASN A 376 -1.83 13.23 -12.90
C ASN A 376 -2.63 14.37 -12.26
N LEU A 377 -2.23 15.62 -12.49
CA LEU A 377 -2.99 16.80 -12.06
C LEU A 377 -4.27 16.94 -12.90
N ILE A 378 -5.39 16.47 -12.36
CA ILE A 378 -6.69 16.45 -13.07
C ILE A 378 -7.35 17.83 -13.11
N GLY A 379 -7.02 18.72 -12.16
CA GLY A 379 -7.55 20.07 -12.18
C GLY A 379 -7.28 20.90 -10.93
N VAL A 380 -7.86 22.11 -10.94
CA VAL A 380 -7.76 23.10 -9.87
C VAL A 380 -9.14 23.42 -9.33
N VAL A 381 -9.28 23.46 -8.00
CA VAL A 381 -10.48 23.97 -7.32
C VAL A 381 -10.19 25.37 -6.81
N LEU A 382 -10.89 26.36 -7.36
CA LEU A 382 -10.85 27.73 -6.87
C LEU A 382 -11.82 27.88 -5.69
N ASN A 383 -11.28 28.03 -4.48
CA ASN A 383 -12.05 28.06 -3.24
C ASN A 383 -12.23 29.50 -2.70
N ARG A 384 -13.23 29.70 -1.83
CA ARG A 384 -13.59 30.99 -1.21
C ARG A 384 -13.80 32.12 -2.23
N VAL A 385 -14.47 31.81 -3.34
CA VAL A 385 -14.79 32.76 -4.40
C VAL A 385 -15.83 33.79 -3.92
N ASP A 386 -15.55 35.07 -4.13
CA ASP A 386 -16.53 36.14 -3.93
C ASP A 386 -17.49 36.23 -5.13
N LEU A 387 -18.63 35.55 -5.00
CA LEU A 387 -19.67 35.49 -6.02
C LEU A 387 -20.36 36.85 -6.28
N GLN A 388 -20.30 37.80 -5.35
CA GLN A 388 -20.84 39.15 -5.57
C GLN A 388 -19.96 39.93 -6.53
N ARG A 389 -18.63 39.83 -6.36
CA ARG A 389 -17.66 40.36 -7.31
C ARG A 389 -17.73 39.67 -8.67
N GLU A 390 -17.91 38.35 -8.73
CA GLU A 390 -18.04 37.66 -10.03
C GLU A 390 -19.29 38.08 -10.82
N ARG A 391 -20.45 38.26 -10.16
CA ARG A 391 -21.63 38.82 -10.83
C ARG A 391 -21.38 40.22 -11.34
N TYR A 392 -20.65 41.04 -10.59
CA TYR A 392 -20.24 42.38 -11.02
C TYR A 392 -19.30 42.32 -12.23
N TYR A 393 -18.34 41.40 -12.27
CA TYR A 393 -17.46 41.18 -13.43
C TYR A 393 -18.17 40.60 -14.64
N GLN A 394 -19.11 39.67 -14.47
CA GLN A 394 -19.95 39.14 -15.57
C GLN A 394 -20.88 40.23 -16.12
N TYR A 395 -21.39 41.11 -15.26
CA TYR A 395 -22.18 42.26 -15.68
C TYR A 395 -21.31 43.30 -16.41
N TYR A 396 -20.11 43.60 -15.90
CA TYR A 396 -19.15 44.50 -16.55
C TYR A 396 -18.64 43.95 -17.88
N SER A 397 -18.27 42.67 -17.99
CA SER A 397 -17.83 42.09 -19.26
C SER A 397 -18.96 42.04 -20.29
N LYS A 398 -20.22 41.89 -19.86
CA LYS A 398 -21.39 42.00 -20.74
C LYS A 398 -21.67 43.43 -21.21
N TYR A 399 -21.26 44.44 -20.43
CA TYR A 399 -21.36 45.86 -20.78
C TYR A 399 -20.19 46.37 -21.64
N TYR A 400 -18.98 45.82 -21.46
CA TYR A 400 -17.77 46.25 -22.19
C TYR A 400 -17.27 45.26 -23.26
N GLY A 401 -17.89 44.07 -23.36
CA GLY A 401 -17.54 43.01 -24.31
C GLY A 401 -18.32 43.02 -25.62
N LYS A 402 -19.11 44.07 -25.88
CA LYS A 402 -19.56 44.38 -27.25
C LYS A 402 -18.64 45.46 -27.81
N ASN A 403 -17.62 45.03 -28.55
CA ASN A 403 -17.02 45.76 -29.65
C ASN A 403 -16.57 44.75 -30.69
#